data_AF-G4QGJ9-F1
#
_entry.id   AF-G4QGJ9-F1
#
_cell.length_a   1.000
_cell.length_b   1.000
_cell.length_c   1.000
_cell.angle_alpha   90.00
_cell.angle_beta   90.00
_cell.angle_gamma   90.00
#
_symmetry.space_group_name_H-M   'P 1'
#
loop_
_entity.id
_entity.type
_entity.pdbx_description
1 polymer ?
#
loop_
_entity_poly.entity_id
_entity_poly.type
_entity_poly.pdbx_seq_one_letter_code
_entity_poly.pdbx_strand_id
1 'polypeptide(L)'
;MALSAALLLTGCNSTPHKASVDPLQGRLNSNTLTEASSIERLDTECHSDVLQRENSVGNSADIAQQIALANAALRCIENKSFFPQHPDKQMAMQLNALAVVNFIKAGETQMAEKSLTQFRQQFPQQDLLFADYTSFVDTAVALLQHSELSVHQLSVLNINKALRHELKRNDYWLRN
;
A
#
# COMPACT_ATOMS: atom_id res chain seq x y z
N MET A 1 -56.31 -0.27 18.91
CA MET A 1 -55.24 0.62 18.38
C MET A 1 -54.18 -0.27 17.78
N ALA A 2 -54.16 -0.37 16.45
CA ALA A 2 -53.20 -1.15 15.70
C ALA A 2 -52.12 -0.21 15.15
N LEU A 3 -50.86 -0.60 15.24
CA LEU A 3 -49.77 0.00 14.45
C LEU A 3 -48.81 -1.12 14.06
N SER A 4 -49.10 -1.70 12.89
CA SER A 4 -48.14 -2.48 12.12
C SER A 4 -47.23 -1.50 11.38
N ALA A 5 -45.93 -1.56 11.63
CA ALA A 5 -44.92 -0.84 10.86
C ALA A 5 -44.44 -1.75 9.72
N ALA A 6 -44.81 -1.44 8.49
CA ALA A 6 -44.27 -2.08 7.29
C ALA A 6 -43.06 -1.26 6.80
N LEU A 7 -41.88 -1.89 6.75
CA LEU A 7 -40.71 -1.33 6.07
C LEU A 7 -40.87 -1.49 4.56
N LEU A 8 -40.81 -0.38 3.83
CA LEU A 8 -40.67 -0.37 2.38
C LEU A 8 -39.18 -0.20 2.03
N LEU A 9 -38.56 -1.26 1.51
CA LEU A 9 -37.29 -1.19 0.80
C LEU A 9 -37.59 -1.02 -0.69
N THR A 10 -37.34 0.17 -1.23
CA THR A 10 -37.32 0.41 -2.68
C THR A 10 -35.87 0.40 -3.16
N GLY A 11 -35.53 -0.61 -3.98
CA GLY A 11 -34.24 -0.72 -4.65
C GLY A 11 -34.07 0.32 -5.76
N CYS A 12 -32.84 0.75 -6.00
CA CYS A 12 -32.49 1.62 -7.12
C CYS A 12 -32.60 0.87 -8.45
N ASN A 13 -33.38 1.43 -9.37
CA ASN A 13 -33.60 0.95 -10.73
C ASN A 13 -32.47 1.42 -11.65
N SER A 14 -31.82 0.50 -12.36
CA SER A 14 -30.95 0.78 -13.50
C SER A 14 -31.78 0.89 -14.78
N THR A 15 -31.63 1.99 -15.53
CA THR A 15 -32.18 2.15 -16.90
C THR A 15 -31.18 2.95 -17.77
N PRO A 16 -31.31 3.01 -19.11
CA PRO A 16 -30.40 2.31 -20.02
C PRO A 16 -29.63 3.27 -20.94
N HIS A 17 -28.68 2.67 -21.67
CA HIS A 17 -27.99 3.21 -22.84
C HIS A 17 -28.86 4.08 -23.75
N LYS A 18 -28.29 5.21 -24.20
CA LYS A 18 -28.68 5.85 -25.47
C LYS A 18 -27.43 6.05 -26.32
N ALA A 19 -27.31 5.26 -27.37
CA ALA A 19 -26.39 5.49 -28.46
C ALA A 19 -27.08 6.36 -29.51
N SER A 20 -26.38 7.35 -30.04
CA SER A 20 -26.70 7.99 -31.31
C SER A 20 -25.41 8.14 -32.12
N VAL A 21 -25.32 7.35 -33.18
CA VAL A 21 -24.46 7.52 -34.36
C VAL A 21 -25.23 8.48 -35.29
N ASP A 22 -24.68 9.45 -36.02
CA ASP A 22 -23.72 9.32 -37.14
C ASP A 22 -23.41 10.75 -37.72
N PRO A 23 -22.75 10.96 -38.88
CA PRO A 23 -21.36 11.41 -38.97
C PRO A 23 -21.17 12.78 -39.65
N LEU A 24 -20.04 13.46 -39.39
CA LEU A 24 -19.51 14.41 -40.37
C LEU A 24 -17.98 14.35 -40.42
N GLN A 25 -17.47 14.08 -41.61
CA GLN A 25 -16.08 13.83 -41.94
C GLN A 25 -15.19 15.04 -41.68
N GLY A 26 -14.26 14.88 -40.74
CA GLY A 26 -13.00 15.61 -40.68
C GLY A 26 -11.87 14.69 -41.10
N ARG A 27 -11.56 14.63 -42.40
CA ARG A 27 -10.33 14.01 -42.91
C ARG A 27 -9.14 14.87 -42.47
N LEU A 28 -8.41 14.41 -41.46
CA LEU A 28 -7.02 14.78 -41.27
C LEU A 28 -6.19 13.50 -41.25
N ASN A 29 -5.71 13.13 -42.44
CA ASN A 29 -4.53 12.31 -42.57
C ASN A 29 -3.36 13.13 -42.01
N SER A 30 -2.81 12.71 -40.90
CA SER A 30 -1.47 13.11 -40.49
C SER A 30 -0.80 11.92 -39.83
N ASN A 31 -0.02 11.24 -40.66
CA ASN A 31 1.07 10.39 -40.23
C ASN A 31 2.05 11.26 -39.43
N THR A 32 1.85 11.34 -38.13
CA THR A 32 2.89 11.74 -37.18
C THR A 32 2.88 10.74 -36.06
N LEU A 33 3.74 9.74 -36.22
CA LEU A 33 4.35 8.98 -35.13
C LEU A 33 5.01 10.00 -34.19
N THR A 34 4.25 10.51 -33.23
CA THR A 34 4.80 11.07 -32.01
C THR A 34 4.59 10.02 -30.93
N GLU A 35 5.44 9.00 -30.97
CA GLU A 35 5.73 8.14 -29.81
C GLU A 35 6.43 9.01 -28.76
N ALA A 36 5.69 9.93 -28.15
CA ALA A 36 6.05 10.44 -26.85
C ALA A 36 5.82 9.25 -25.91
N SER A 37 6.90 8.65 -25.41
CA SER A 37 6.81 7.62 -24.38
C SER A 37 6.12 8.24 -23.15
N SER A 38 4.80 8.11 -23.06
CA SER A 38 4.04 8.61 -21.94
C SER A 38 4.43 7.80 -20.72
N ILE A 39 5.15 8.42 -19.79
CA ILE A 39 5.44 7.82 -18.49
C ILE A 39 4.09 7.52 -17.82
N GLU A 40 3.83 6.25 -17.55
CA GLU A 40 2.61 5.83 -16.86
C GLU A 40 2.59 6.42 -15.45
N ARG A 41 1.56 7.23 -15.15
CA ARG A 41 1.45 7.92 -13.85
C ARG A 41 0.67 7.09 -12.85
N LEU A 42 0.96 7.29 -11.58
CA LEU A 42 0.14 6.77 -10.50
C LEU A 42 -1.22 7.48 -10.50
N ASP A 43 -2.29 6.71 -10.31
CA ASP A 43 -3.63 7.26 -10.15
C ASP A 43 -3.73 8.03 -8.83
N THR A 44 -3.94 9.34 -8.93
CA THR A 44 -4.03 10.24 -7.78
C THR A 44 -5.28 9.98 -6.95
N GLU A 45 -6.38 9.50 -7.57
CA GLU A 45 -7.61 9.15 -6.84
C GLU A 45 -7.37 7.89 -6.01
N CYS A 46 -6.72 6.87 -6.58
CA CYS A 46 -6.32 5.67 -5.85
C CYS A 46 -5.47 6.02 -4.62
N HIS A 47 -4.47 6.90 -4.80
CA HIS A 47 -3.62 7.34 -3.70
C HIS A 47 -4.41 8.09 -2.62
N SER A 48 -5.27 9.05 -2.99
CA SER A 48 -6.07 9.81 -2.01
C SER A 48 -7.04 8.92 -1.24
N ASP A 49 -7.66 7.95 -1.92
CA ASP A 49 -8.59 7.01 -1.31
C ASP A 49 -7.89 6.12 -0.27
N VAL A 50 -6.68 5.67 -0.57
CA VAL A 50 -5.86 4.88 0.37
C VAL A 50 -5.50 5.71 1.60
N LEU A 51 -5.06 6.96 1.42
CA LEU A 51 -4.74 7.84 2.55
C LEU A 51 -5.97 8.20 3.38
N GLN A 52 -7.11 8.44 2.75
CA GLN A 52 -8.36 8.68 3.46
C GLN A 52 -8.74 7.45 4.32
N ARG A 53 -8.62 6.25 3.75
CA ARG A 53 -8.86 5.00 4.48
C ARG A 53 -7.86 4.82 5.61
N GLU A 54 -6.56 5.04 5.39
CA GLU A 54 -5.54 4.98 6.43
C GLU A 54 -5.88 5.89 7.62
N ASN A 55 -6.26 7.14 7.34
CA ASN A 55 -6.65 8.08 8.39
C ASN A 55 -7.91 7.65 9.17
N SER A 56 -8.81 6.88 8.53
CA SER A 56 -9.97 6.31 9.19
C SER A 56 -9.67 5.01 9.95
N VAL A 57 -8.64 4.28 9.52
CA VAL A 57 -8.14 3.02 10.10
C VAL A 57 -7.17 3.41 11.21
N GLY A 58 -7.72 3.79 12.36
CA GLY A 58 -6.92 4.15 13.53
C GLY A 58 -6.16 2.97 14.15
N ASN A 59 -5.56 3.20 15.32
CA ASN A 59 -4.80 2.18 16.06
C ASN A 59 -5.64 0.96 16.51
N SER A 60 -6.97 1.02 16.39
CA SER A 60 -7.92 0.00 16.82
C SER A 60 -8.53 -0.79 15.64
N ALA A 61 -7.99 -0.65 14.43
CA ALA A 61 -8.55 -1.33 13.28
C ALA A 61 -8.44 -2.86 13.42
N ASP A 62 -9.47 -3.56 12.97
CA ASP A 62 -9.45 -5.02 12.97
C ASP A 62 -8.51 -5.59 11.88
N ILE A 63 -8.23 -6.89 11.97
CA ILE A 63 -7.34 -7.59 11.05
C ILE A 63 -7.80 -7.44 9.59
N ALA A 64 -9.12 -7.51 9.33
CA ALA A 64 -9.66 -7.42 7.98
C ALA A 64 -9.50 -6.02 7.39
N GLN A 65 -9.65 -4.98 8.20
CA GLN A 65 -9.41 -3.59 7.82
C GLN A 65 -7.95 -3.34 7.45
N GLN A 66 -7.00 -3.88 8.23
CA GLN A 66 -5.57 -3.79 7.93
C GLN A 66 -5.25 -4.47 6.59
N ILE A 67 -5.74 -5.69 6.37
CA ILE A 67 -5.54 -6.43 5.11
C ILE A 67 -6.17 -5.69 3.93
N ALA A 68 -7.38 -5.14 4.10
CA ALA A 68 -8.07 -4.40 3.06
C ALA A 68 -7.31 -3.14 2.65
N LEU A 69 -6.76 -2.41 3.64
CA LEU A 69 -5.94 -1.22 3.40
C LEU A 69 -4.63 -1.57 2.69
N ALA A 70 -3.93 -2.62 3.12
CA ALA A 70 -2.70 -3.10 2.48
C ALA A 70 -2.94 -3.46 1.00
N ASN A 71 -3.99 -4.24 0.73
CA ASN A 71 -4.37 -4.62 -0.62
C ASN A 71 -4.78 -3.42 -1.49
N ALA A 72 -5.44 -2.42 -0.91
CA ALA A 72 -5.77 -1.19 -1.63
C ALA A 72 -4.51 -0.43 -2.05
N ALA A 73 -3.54 -0.30 -1.15
CA ALA A 73 -2.28 0.37 -1.43
C ALA A 73 -1.48 -0.35 -2.54
N LEU A 74 -1.39 -1.68 -2.51
CA LEU A 74 -0.70 -2.46 -3.55
C LEU A 74 -1.39 -2.35 -4.92
N ARG A 75 -2.72 -2.34 -4.98
CA ARG A 75 -3.45 -2.19 -6.25
C ARG A 75 -3.12 -0.88 -6.97
N CYS A 76 -2.90 0.22 -6.23
CA CYS A 76 -2.54 1.49 -6.87
C CYS A 76 -1.24 1.39 -7.68
N ILE A 77 -0.27 0.63 -7.17
CA ILE A 77 1.07 0.50 -7.76
C ILE A 77 1.25 -0.78 -8.60
N GLU A 78 0.22 -1.61 -8.72
CA GLU A 78 0.26 -2.88 -9.44
C GLU A 78 0.53 -2.66 -10.93
N ASN A 79 1.37 -3.53 -11.51
CA ASN A 79 1.77 -3.54 -12.91
C ASN A 79 2.46 -2.26 -13.42
N LYS A 80 2.98 -1.41 -12.52
CA LYS A 80 3.70 -0.17 -12.86
C LYS A 80 5.19 -0.27 -12.61
N SER A 81 5.98 0.40 -13.45
CA SER A 81 7.44 0.50 -13.28
C SER A 81 7.85 1.88 -12.77
N PHE A 82 8.55 1.91 -11.63
CA PHE A 82 8.97 3.13 -10.95
C PHE A 82 10.49 3.25 -10.97
N PHE A 83 11.05 3.50 -12.15
CA PHE A 83 12.49 3.73 -12.34
C PHE A 83 12.99 4.93 -11.49
N PRO A 84 14.31 5.08 -11.26
CA PRO A 84 14.85 6.05 -10.29
C PRO A 84 14.40 7.51 -10.45
N GLN A 85 14.11 7.94 -11.68
CA GLN A 85 13.64 9.30 -12.04
C GLN A 85 12.13 9.39 -12.29
N HIS A 86 11.38 8.34 -11.97
CA HIS A 86 9.93 8.35 -12.09
C HIS A 86 9.32 9.39 -11.14
N PRO A 87 8.45 10.31 -11.62
CA PRO A 87 7.91 11.39 -10.78
C PRO A 87 7.13 10.87 -9.56
N ASP A 88 6.44 9.74 -9.71
CA ASP A 88 5.62 9.15 -8.63
C ASP A 88 6.37 8.12 -7.78
N LYS A 89 7.70 8.01 -7.90
CA LYS A 89 8.51 7.00 -7.18
C LYS A 89 8.27 7.04 -5.67
N GLN A 90 8.29 8.23 -5.09
CA GLN A 90 8.11 8.41 -3.64
C GLN A 90 6.71 7.99 -3.18
N MET A 91 5.68 8.31 -3.95
CA MET A 91 4.30 7.92 -3.66
C MET A 91 4.14 6.40 -3.72
N ALA A 92 4.77 5.76 -4.71
CA ALA A 92 4.77 4.30 -4.83
C ALA A 92 5.53 3.61 -3.69
N MET A 93 6.66 4.17 -3.25
CA MET A 93 7.38 3.70 -2.06
C MET A 93 6.48 3.77 -0.82
N GLN A 94 5.78 4.89 -0.61
CA GLN A 94 4.88 5.08 0.54
C GLN A 94 3.72 4.08 0.54
N LEU A 95 3.08 3.86 -0.62
CA LEU A 95 2.00 2.88 -0.74
C LEU A 95 2.46 1.44 -0.48
N ASN A 96 3.62 1.05 -0.99
CA ASN A 96 4.17 -0.28 -0.71
C ASN A 96 4.54 -0.44 0.79
N ALA A 97 5.19 0.58 1.37
CA ALA A 97 5.52 0.57 2.80
C ALA A 97 4.26 0.52 3.68
N LEU A 98 3.22 1.26 3.31
CA LEU A 98 1.91 1.19 3.96
C LEU A 98 1.36 -0.24 3.94
N ALA A 99 1.44 -0.92 2.80
CA ALA A 99 1.01 -2.31 2.69
C ALA A 99 1.81 -3.25 3.60
N VAL A 100 3.14 -3.15 3.61
CA VAL A 100 4.02 -3.94 4.49
C VAL A 100 3.64 -3.76 5.96
N VAL A 101 3.49 -2.52 6.42
CA VAL A 101 3.13 -2.22 7.82
C VAL A 101 1.76 -2.76 8.18
N ASN A 102 0.77 -2.63 7.29
CA ASN A 102 -0.58 -3.13 7.55
C ASN A 102 -0.64 -4.67 7.54
N PHE A 103 0.13 -5.35 6.68
CA PHE A 103 0.25 -6.81 6.76
C PHE A 103 0.92 -7.27 8.05
N ILE A 104 1.96 -6.56 8.53
CA ILE A 104 2.57 -6.85 9.83
C ILE A 104 1.54 -6.68 10.96
N LYS A 105 0.79 -5.58 10.96
CA LYS A 105 -0.27 -5.32 11.96
C LYS A 105 -1.38 -6.38 11.92
N ALA A 106 -1.69 -6.92 10.75
CA ALA A 106 -2.66 -8.00 10.57
C ALA A 106 -2.13 -9.39 10.99
N GLY A 107 -0.82 -9.53 11.23
CA GLY A 107 -0.17 -10.83 11.47
C GLY A 107 0.12 -11.64 10.20
N GLU A 108 -0.04 -11.04 9.02
CA GLU A 108 0.13 -11.67 7.71
C GLU A 108 1.60 -11.63 7.24
N THR A 109 2.46 -12.38 7.93
CA THR A 109 3.93 -12.32 7.75
C THR A 109 4.36 -12.63 6.32
N GLN A 110 3.78 -13.65 5.68
CA GLN A 110 4.13 -14.04 4.31
C GLN A 110 3.83 -12.91 3.30
N MET A 111 2.69 -12.23 3.45
CA MET A 111 2.32 -11.11 2.58
C MET A 111 3.21 -9.89 2.83
N ALA A 112 3.55 -9.63 4.09
CA ALA A 112 4.47 -8.57 4.46
C ALA A 112 5.88 -8.78 3.89
N GLU A 113 6.44 -9.99 4.02
CA GLU A 113 7.76 -10.35 3.47
C GLU A 113 7.80 -10.25 1.95
N LYS A 114 6.75 -10.75 1.28
CA LYS A 114 6.61 -10.62 -0.18
C LYS A 114 6.60 -9.15 -0.59
N SER A 115 5.82 -8.32 0.09
CA SER A 115 5.70 -6.89 -0.22
C SER A 115 7.00 -6.14 0.05
N LEU A 116 7.70 -6.44 1.16
CA LEU A 116 9.02 -5.87 1.48
C LEU A 116 10.07 -6.28 0.43
N THR A 117 10.03 -7.52 -0.04
CA THR A 117 10.91 -8.00 -1.11
C THR A 117 10.66 -7.22 -2.40
N GLN A 118 9.38 -7.03 -2.77
CA GLN A 118 9.00 -6.22 -3.93
C GLN A 118 9.45 -4.75 -3.78
N PHE A 119 9.31 -4.16 -2.59
CA PHE A 119 9.84 -2.82 -2.30
C PHE A 119 11.33 -2.73 -2.63
N ARG A 120 12.13 -3.66 -2.08
CA ARG A 120 13.60 -3.64 -2.25
C ARG A 120 14.03 -3.91 -3.70
N GLN A 121 13.24 -4.68 -4.46
CA GLN A 121 13.47 -4.94 -5.88
C GLN A 121 13.14 -3.71 -6.75
N GLN A 122 12.00 -3.07 -6.50
CA GLN A 122 11.54 -1.91 -7.26
C GLN A 122 12.37 -0.65 -6.94
N PHE A 123 12.79 -0.50 -5.68
CA PHE A 123 13.47 0.68 -5.15
C PHE A 123 14.82 0.30 -4.52
N PRO A 124 15.80 -0.17 -5.32
CA PRO A 124 17.08 -0.65 -4.80
C PRO A 124 17.82 0.48 -4.07
N GLN A 125 18.35 0.15 -2.88
CA GLN A 125 19.09 1.07 -2.00
C GLN A 125 18.30 2.32 -1.58
N GLN A 126 16.98 2.31 -1.74
CA GLN A 126 16.09 3.35 -1.24
C GLN A 126 15.46 2.91 0.07
N ASP A 127 15.12 3.88 0.90
CA ASP A 127 14.43 3.67 2.16
C ASP A 127 13.49 4.84 2.43
N LEU A 128 12.52 4.60 3.29
CA LEU A 128 11.69 5.64 3.89
C LEU A 128 12.10 5.81 5.34
N LEU A 129 11.98 7.04 5.84
CA LEU A 129 12.21 7.32 7.26
C LEU A 129 10.88 7.55 7.94
N PHE A 130 10.70 6.95 9.11
CA PHE A 130 9.64 7.33 10.03
C PHE A 130 9.91 8.72 10.61
N ALA A 131 8.91 9.30 11.28
CA ALA A 131 9.03 10.62 11.89
C ALA A 131 10.13 10.72 12.97
N ASP A 132 10.54 9.58 13.54
CA ASP A 132 11.65 9.48 14.49
C ASP A 132 13.01 9.20 13.82
N TYR A 133 13.10 9.35 12.50
CA TYR A 133 14.27 9.11 11.65
C TYR A 133 14.76 7.66 11.61
N THR A 134 13.94 6.72 12.09
CA THR A 134 14.24 5.29 11.96
C THR A 134 13.90 4.78 10.56
N SER A 135 14.63 3.77 10.13
CA SER A 135 14.52 3.18 8.80
C SER A 135 13.27 2.31 8.70
N PHE A 136 12.49 2.49 7.63
CA PHE A 136 11.37 1.62 7.30
C PHE A 136 11.86 0.20 7.00
N VAL A 137 12.85 0.06 6.13
CA VAL A 137 13.39 -1.26 5.73
C VAL A 137 13.94 -2.01 6.94
N ASP A 138 14.76 -1.36 7.76
CA ASP A 138 15.34 -2.01 8.96
C ASP A 138 14.27 -2.38 9.97
N THR A 139 13.25 -1.53 10.15
CA THR A 139 12.12 -1.83 11.05
C THR A 139 11.32 -3.02 10.56
N ALA A 140 11.03 -3.09 9.26
CA ALA A 140 10.29 -4.21 8.67
C ALA A 140 11.11 -5.52 8.75
N VAL A 141 12.42 -5.47 8.48
CA VAL A 141 13.34 -6.60 8.66
C VAL A 141 13.38 -7.05 10.12
N ALA A 142 13.50 -6.11 11.06
CA ALA A 142 13.51 -6.42 12.48
C ALA A 142 12.21 -7.08 12.94
N LEU A 143 11.04 -6.67 12.42
CA LEU A 143 9.76 -7.27 12.80
C LEU A 143 9.56 -8.66 12.19
N LEU A 144 9.85 -8.81 10.90
CA LEU A 144 9.58 -10.04 10.15
C LEU A 144 10.63 -11.14 10.38
N GLN A 145 11.90 -10.76 10.52
CA GLN A 145 13.03 -11.71 10.48
C GLN A 145 13.79 -11.77 11.82
N HIS A 146 13.27 -11.23 12.93
CA HIS A 146 14.00 -11.17 14.21
C HIS A 146 14.56 -12.51 14.69
N SER A 147 13.86 -13.62 14.43
CA SER A 147 14.30 -14.96 14.84
C SER A 147 15.55 -15.45 14.09
N GLU A 148 15.79 -14.90 12.89
CA GLU A 148 16.93 -15.24 12.02
C GLU A 148 18.14 -14.31 12.24
N LEU A 149 17.91 -13.13 12.83
CA LEU A 149 18.95 -12.14 13.06
C LEU A 149 19.79 -12.50 14.29
N SER A 150 21.11 -12.49 14.14
CA SER A 150 22.01 -12.50 15.29
C SER A 150 21.90 -11.21 16.11
N VAL A 151 22.33 -11.26 17.38
CA VAL A 151 22.37 -10.07 18.26
C VAL A 151 23.15 -8.91 17.63
N HIS A 152 24.23 -9.19 16.90
CA HIS A 152 25.01 -8.18 16.18
C HIS A 152 24.26 -7.62 14.97
N GLN A 153 23.60 -8.46 14.17
CA GLN A 153 22.80 -7.97 13.05
C GLN A 153 21.66 -7.07 13.54
N LEU A 154 21.00 -7.44 14.64
CA LEU A 154 19.96 -6.61 15.24
C LEU A 154 20.52 -5.28 15.77
N SER A 155 21.74 -5.25 16.32
CA SER A 155 22.32 -4.05 16.93
C SER A 155 22.64 -2.94 15.93
N VAL A 156 22.95 -3.29 14.68
CA VAL A 156 23.32 -2.33 13.62
C VAL A 156 22.12 -1.73 12.89
N LEU A 157 20.91 -2.28 13.04
CA LEU A 157 19.70 -1.77 12.41
C LEU A 157 19.31 -0.38 12.95
N ASN A 158 18.89 0.53 12.08
CA ASN A 158 18.33 1.83 12.45
C ASN A 158 16.85 1.72 12.81
N ILE A 159 16.57 1.15 13.99
CA ILE A 159 15.22 0.93 14.52
C ILE A 159 14.97 1.71 15.81
N ASN A 160 13.69 1.94 16.10
CA ASN A 160 13.24 2.60 17.32
C ASN A 160 13.76 1.87 18.58
N LYS A 161 14.17 2.62 19.61
CA LYS A 161 14.72 2.07 20.86
C LYS A 161 13.72 1.19 21.62
N ALA A 162 12.45 1.55 21.64
CA ALA A 162 11.41 0.76 22.27
C ALA A 162 11.24 -0.59 21.56
N LEU A 163 11.16 -0.58 20.22
CA LEU A 163 11.12 -1.81 19.43
C LEU A 163 12.34 -2.71 19.71
N ARG A 164 13.54 -2.13 19.75
CA ARG A 164 14.77 -2.88 20.08
C ARG A 164 14.70 -3.53 21.46
N HIS A 165 14.20 -2.81 22.47
CA HIS A 165 14.03 -3.36 23.81
C HIS A 165 13.01 -4.50 23.84
N GLU A 166 11.91 -4.36 23.10
CA GLU A 166 10.88 -5.38 22.98
C GLU A 166 11.38 -6.67 22.31
N LEU A 167 12.14 -6.54 21.21
CA LEU A 167 12.76 -7.69 20.55
C LEU A 167 13.74 -8.42 21.46
N LYS A 168 14.58 -7.68 22.21
CA LYS A 168 15.50 -8.27 23.20
C LYS A 168 14.75 -8.96 24.34
N ARG A 169 13.66 -8.36 24.82
CA ARG A 169 12.82 -8.95 25.87
C ARG A 169 12.22 -10.27 25.38
N ASN A 170 11.66 -10.28 24.16
CA ASN A 170 11.08 -11.49 23.57
C ASN A 170 12.12 -12.62 23.43
N ASP A 171 13.30 -12.30 22.87
CA ASP A 171 14.38 -13.28 22.70
C ASP A 171 14.86 -13.88 24.04
N TYR A 172 14.96 -13.05 25.09
CA TYR A 172 15.32 -13.52 26.43
C TYR A 172 14.32 -14.55 26.98
N TRP A 173 13.01 -14.32 26.81
CA TRP A 173 11.96 -15.21 27.34
C TRP A 173 11.72 -16.46 26.48
N LEU A 174 12.09 -16.44 25.21
CA LEU A 174 11.96 -17.62 24.34
C LEU A 174 13.15 -18.59 24.48
N ARG A 175 14.28 -18.11 25.00
CA ARG A 175 15.53 -18.90 25.13
C ARG A 175 15.85 -19.35 26.56
N ASN A 176 15.25 -18.74 27.58
CA ASN A 176 15.40 -19.09 29.00
C ASN A 176 14.08 -19.57 29.59
#